data_AF-B9XS16-F1
#
_entry.id   AF-B9XS16-F1
#
_cell.length_a   1.000
_cell.length_b   1.000
_cell.length_c   1.000
_cell.angle_alpha   90.00
_cell.angle_beta   90.00
_cell.angle_gamma   90.00
#
_symmetry.space_group_name_H-M   'P 1'
#
loop_
_entity.id
_entity.type
_entity.pdbx_description
1 polymer ?
#
loop_
_entity_poly.entity_id
_entity_poly.type
_entity_poly.pdbx_seq_one_letter_code
_entity_poly.pdbx_strand_id
1 'polypeptide(L)'
;PGLAATLLALFLYHCFVVCVSVRDLFRVRLLPYFERRLGGADTWMHGEKLLWHSRLLDETAIKHGVRPLSDFTSGDDMIHGEVLEWFVADDALRTVNYLLETSGVTNFPDGVISDLGKLQHALKDAHSKDVRFCLLLREGSSASGAEMDQRQGSFF
;
A
#
# COMPACT_ATOMS: atom_id res chain seq x y z
N PRO A 1 -19.68 -41.23 2.25
CA PRO A 1 -19.81 -40.02 3.10
C PRO A 1 -21.26 -39.53 3.04
N GLY A 2 -21.92 -39.28 4.18
CA GLY A 2 -23.34 -38.95 4.22
C GLY A 2 -23.63 -37.48 3.91
N LEU A 3 -24.84 -37.17 3.41
CA LEU A 3 -25.33 -35.81 3.10
C LEU A 3 -25.08 -34.79 4.23
N ALA A 4 -25.22 -35.21 5.49
CA ALA A 4 -24.97 -34.37 6.66
C ALA A 4 -23.51 -33.91 6.77
N ALA A 5 -22.54 -34.77 6.43
CA ALA A 5 -21.13 -34.41 6.45
C ALA A 5 -20.79 -33.41 5.34
N THR A 6 -21.41 -33.56 4.16
CA THR A 6 -21.26 -32.62 3.04
C THR A 6 -21.84 -31.24 3.38
N LEU A 7 -23.02 -31.19 3.99
CA LEU A 7 -23.64 -29.93 4.42
C LEU A 7 -22.82 -29.22 5.49
N LEU A 8 -22.29 -29.96 6.46
CA LEU A 8 -21.40 -29.39 7.49
C LEU A 8 -20.11 -28.84 6.87
N ALA A 9 -19.50 -29.55 5.93
CA ALA A 9 -18.30 -29.08 5.24
C ALA A 9 -18.54 -27.79 4.45
N LEU A 10 -19.66 -27.70 3.73
CA LEU A 10 -20.06 -26.49 3.00
C LEU A 10 -20.30 -25.31 3.94
N PHE A 11 -20.98 -25.55 5.07
CA PHE A 11 -21.22 -24.53 6.08
C PHE A 11 -19.90 -24.00 6.67
N LEU A 12 -18.99 -24.88 7.06
CA LEU A 12 -17.68 -24.50 7.59
C LEU A 12 -16.84 -23.74 6.55
N TYR A 13 -16.88 -24.16 5.29
CA TYR A 13 -16.23 -23.44 4.20
C TYR A 13 -16.79 -22.03 4.03
N HIS A 14 -18.12 -21.85 4.07
CA HIS A 14 -18.73 -20.53 4.03
C HIS A 14 -18.38 -19.66 5.24
N CYS A 15 -18.41 -20.20 6.46
CA CYS A 15 -17.95 -19.48 7.64
C CYS A 15 -16.50 -19.03 7.49
N PHE A 16 -15.62 -19.91 6.98
CA PHE A 16 -14.22 -19.56 6.73
C PHE A 16 -14.09 -18.42 5.71
N VAL A 17 -14.78 -18.51 4.57
CA VAL A 17 -14.77 -17.46 3.54
C VAL A 17 -15.27 -16.14 4.11
N VAL A 18 -16.39 -16.13 4.85
CA VAL A 18 -16.93 -14.92 5.50
C VAL A 18 -15.92 -14.33 6.48
N CYS A 19 -15.29 -15.14 7.31
CA CYS A 19 -14.26 -14.66 8.24
C CYS A 19 -13.08 -14.02 7.51
N VAL A 20 -12.63 -14.60 6.40
CA VAL A 20 -11.57 -14.02 5.56
C VAL A 20 -12.02 -12.69 4.95
N SER A 21 -13.23 -12.62 4.38
CA SER A 21 -13.77 -11.40 3.77
C SER A 21 -13.98 -10.28 4.79
N VAL A 22 -14.52 -10.59 5.98
CA VAL A 22 -14.70 -9.62 7.07
C VAL A 22 -13.35 -9.11 7.54
N ARG A 23 -12.37 -10.00 7.74
CA ARG A 23 -11.00 -9.58 8.09
C ARG A 23 -10.44 -8.64 7.03
N ASP A 24 -10.64 -8.93 5.75
CA ASP A 24 -10.14 -8.09 4.67
C ASP A 24 -10.82 -6.72 4.59
N LEU A 25 -12.10 -6.62 5.02
CA LEU A 25 -12.83 -5.35 5.08
C LEU A 25 -12.23 -4.38 6.11
N PHE A 26 -11.70 -4.90 7.22
CA PHE A 26 -11.09 -4.09 8.28
C PHE A 26 -9.56 -3.95 8.16
N ARG A 27 -8.97 -4.39 7.05
CA ARG A 27 -7.52 -4.21 6.82
C ARG A 27 -7.24 -2.77 6.42
N VAL A 28 -6.38 -2.13 7.21
CA VAL A 28 -5.82 -0.82 6.89
C VAL A 28 -4.45 -1.00 6.23
N ARG A 29 -4.22 -0.30 5.11
CA ARG A 29 -3.04 -0.43 4.26
C ARG A 29 -2.50 0.93 3.88
N LEU A 30 -1.18 1.02 3.76
CA LEU A 30 -0.52 2.16 3.12
C LEU A 30 -0.29 1.81 1.64
N LEU A 31 -0.91 2.58 0.74
CA LEU A 31 -0.91 2.30 -0.70
C LEU A 31 -0.31 3.48 -1.47
N PRO A 32 0.58 3.23 -2.45
CA PRO A 32 1.00 4.29 -3.36
C PRO A 32 -0.13 4.61 -4.35
N TYR A 33 -0.40 5.90 -4.53
CA TYR A 33 -1.38 6.42 -5.47
C TYR A 33 -0.70 7.41 -6.40
N PHE A 34 -0.86 7.22 -7.70
CA PHE A 34 -0.17 7.96 -8.74
C PHE A 34 -1.14 8.85 -9.49
N GLU A 35 -0.69 10.05 -9.87
CA GLU A 35 -1.50 11.05 -10.56
C GLU A 35 -2.06 10.54 -11.90
N ARG A 36 -1.34 9.61 -12.53
CA ARG A 36 -1.75 8.95 -13.78
C ARG A 36 -1.37 7.48 -13.72
N ARG A 37 -2.07 6.67 -14.54
CA ARG A 37 -1.75 5.26 -14.73
C ARG A 37 -0.31 5.08 -15.20
N LEU A 38 0.42 4.23 -14.48
CA LEU A 38 1.78 3.87 -14.86
C LEU A 38 1.81 2.74 -15.89
N GLY A 39 0.73 1.97 -16.03
CA GLY A 39 0.65 0.85 -16.96
C GLY A 39 1.21 -0.43 -16.35
N GLY A 40 0.59 -1.56 -16.67
CA GLY A 40 0.74 -2.82 -15.93
C GLY A 40 -0.63 -3.29 -15.42
N ALA A 41 -0.79 -4.60 -15.20
CA ALA A 41 -2.03 -5.18 -14.68
C ALA A 41 -2.01 -5.37 -13.15
N ASP A 42 -0.86 -5.16 -12.51
CA ASP A 42 -0.69 -5.44 -11.09
C ASP A 42 -1.17 -4.25 -10.26
N THR A 43 -2.36 -4.40 -9.69
CA THR A 43 -2.89 -3.48 -8.69
C THR A 43 -2.18 -3.73 -7.37
N TRP A 44 -1.73 -2.67 -6.70
CA TRP A 44 -1.06 -2.82 -5.41
C TRP A 44 -2.03 -3.29 -4.32
N MET A 45 -1.85 -4.53 -3.84
CA MET A 45 -2.70 -5.13 -2.79
C MET A 45 -2.00 -5.27 -1.43
N HIS A 46 -0.78 -4.77 -1.29
CA HIS A 46 0.09 -4.94 -0.11
C HIS A 46 0.28 -3.63 0.66
N GLY A 47 1.18 -3.56 1.66
CA GLY A 47 1.42 -2.30 2.41
C GLY A 47 0.89 -2.27 3.84
N GLU A 48 0.23 -3.34 4.32
CA GLU A 48 -0.06 -3.51 5.76
C GLU A 48 1.24 -3.49 6.57
N LYS A 49 2.29 -4.16 6.06
CA LYS A 49 3.56 -4.28 6.77
C LYS A 49 4.29 -2.94 6.83
N LEU A 50 4.22 -2.14 5.76
CA LEU A 50 4.72 -0.77 5.75
C LEU A 50 3.99 0.08 6.79
N LEU A 51 2.66 -0.02 6.87
CA LEU A 51 1.88 0.69 7.88
C LEU A 51 2.26 0.27 9.30
N TRP A 52 2.28 -1.03 9.58
CA TRP A 52 2.60 -1.57 10.92
C TRP A 52 4.01 -1.22 11.39
N HIS A 53 4.95 -1.03 10.46
CA HIS A 53 6.35 -0.65 10.77
C HIS A 53 6.67 0.81 10.42
N SER A 54 5.67 1.62 10.12
CA SER A 54 5.83 3.02 9.68
C SER A 54 6.72 3.82 10.64
N ARG A 55 6.44 3.73 11.94
CA ARG A 55 7.25 4.38 12.98
C ARG A 55 8.72 3.98 12.91
N LEU A 56 9.02 2.69 12.78
CA LEU A 56 10.41 2.21 12.71
C LEU A 56 11.10 2.68 11.42
N LEU A 57 10.38 2.66 10.30
CA LEU A 57 10.88 3.17 9.02
C LEU A 57 11.20 4.67 9.10
N ASP A 58 10.31 5.45 9.70
CA ASP A 58 10.49 6.89 9.85
C ASP A 58 11.60 7.22 10.85
N GLU A 59 11.65 6.56 12.01
CA GLU A 59 12.76 6.71 12.97
C GLU A 59 14.11 6.41 12.31
N THR A 60 14.16 5.39 11.44
CA THR A 60 15.36 5.06 10.65
C THR A 60 15.71 6.16 9.65
N ALA A 61 14.74 6.67 8.89
CA ALA A 61 14.96 7.74 7.93
C ALA A 61 15.45 9.03 8.62
N ILE A 62 14.76 9.44 9.69
CA ILE A 62 15.05 10.66 10.48
C ILE A 62 16.45 10.60 11.09
N LYS A 63 16.83 9.46 11.70
CA LYS A 63 18.16 9.28 12.30
C LYS A 63 19.29 9.52 11.30
N HIS A 64 19.02 9.32 10.02
CA HIS A 64 19.97 9.44 8.94
C HIS A 64 19.75 10.67 8.04
N GLY A 65 18.89 11.60 8.47
CA GLY A 65 18.67 12.86 7.79
C GLY A 65 17.97 12.75 6.44
N VAL A 66 17.29 11.62 6.19
CA VAL A 66 16.46 11.42 4.99
C VAL A 66 15.00 11.66 5.37
N ARG A 67 14.22 12.23 4.44
CA ARG A 67 12.80 12.50 4.65
C ARG A 67 12.06 11.18 4.97
N PRO A 68 11.26 11.11 6.05
CA PRO A 68 10.51 9.91 6.41
C PRO A 68 9.43 9.55 5.38
N LEU A 69 8.98 8.29 5.39
CA LEU A 69 7.97 7.84 4.43
C LEU A 69 6.59 8.44 4.72
N SER A 70 6.27 8.68 5.99
CA SER A 70 5.01 9.31 6.38
C SER A 70 4.85 10.73 5.84
N ASP A 71 5.94 11.46 5.56
CA ASP A 71 5.85 12.80 4.98
C ASP A 71 5.34 12.80 3.53
N PHE A 72 5.27 11.64 2.86
CA PHE A 72 4.67 11.49 1.54
C PHE A 72 3.20 11.04 1.61
N THR A 73 2.62 11.01 2.80
CA THR A 73 1.21 10.66 2.97
C THR A 73 0.31 11.82 2.61
N SER A 74 -0.84 11.48 2.04
CA SER A 74 -1.92 12.43 1.81
C SER A 74 -3.23 11.84 2.34
N GLY A 75 -4.16 12.74 2.66
CA GLY A 75 -5.51 12.37 3.04
C GLY A 75 -6.21 11.59 1.93
N ASP A 76 -6.93 10.52 2.29
CA ASP A 76 -7.72 9.73 1.35
C ASP A 76 -9.21 10.09 1.39
N ASP A 77 -9.58 11.16 2.11
CA ASP A 77 -10.97 11.48 2.39
C ASP A 77 -11.66 12.23 1.24
N MET A 78 -12.30 11.45 0.37
CA MET A 78 -13.18 11.98 -0.67
C MET A 78 -14.51 12.52 -0.15
N ILE A 79 -14.97 12.09 1.03
CA ILE A 79 -16.25 12.51 1.62
C ILE A 79 -16.12 13.95 2.13
N HIS A 80 -14.97 14.30 2.68
CA HIS A 80 -14.66 15.65 3.15
C HIS A 80 -13.93 16.53 2.12
N GLY A 81 -13.60 15.98 0.95
CA GLY A 81 -13.03 16.74 -0.16
C GLY A 81 -11.57 17.14 0.06
N GLU A 82 -10.80 16.30 0.77
CA GLU A 82 -9.38 16.55 0.97
C GLU A 82 -8.65 16.62 -0.37
N VAL A 83 -7.82 17.66 -0.51
CA VAL A 83 -7.00 17.83 -1.71
C VAL A 83 -5.79 16.93 -1.57
N LEU A 84 -5.62 16.03 -2.55
CA LEU A 84 -4.43 15.20 -2.62
C LEU A 84 -3.18 16.08 -2.77
N GLU A 85 -2.26 15.91 -1.83
CA GLU A 85 -0.92 16.45 -1.91
C GLU A 85 -0.08 15.54 -2.80
N TRP A 86 0.53 16.11 -3.84
CA TRP A 86 1.29 15.38 -4.83
C TRP A 86 2.78 15.59 -4.66
N PHE A 87 3.53 14.50 -4.55
CA PHE A 87 4.98 14.50 -4.38
C PHE A 87 5.69 14.00 -5.63
N VAL A 88 6.91 14.47 -5.83
CA VAL A 88 7.78 13.98 -6.90
C VAL A 88 8.35 12.62 -6.51
N ALA A 89 8.30 11.66 -7.44
CA ALA A 89 8.75 10.29 -7.17
C ALA A 89 10.24 10.19 -6.78
N ASP A 90 11.09 11.08 -7.28
CA ASP A 90 12.53 11.11 -6.99
C ASP A 90 12.83 11.29 -5.49
N ASP A 91 12.08 12.17 -4.81
CA ASP A 91 12.29 12.44 -3.39
C ASP A 91 12.03 11.19 -2.53
N ALA A 92 10.96 10.47 -2.84
CA ALA A 92 10.62 9.23 -2.14
C ALA A 92 11.51 8.06 -2.53
N LEU A 93 12.03 8.02 -3.77
CA LEU A 93 13.01 7.02 -4.19
C LEU A 93 14.27 7.08 -3.33
N ARG A 94 14.75 8.29 -2.99
CA ARG A 94 15.91 8.44 -2.10
C ARG A 94 15.65 7.82 -0.74
N THR A 95 14.48 8.06 -0.14
CA THR A 95 14.06 7.45 1.12
C THR A 95 13.98 5.92 1.02
N VAL A 96 13.30 5.40 -0.01
CA VAL A 96 13.09 3.95 -0.16
C VAL A 96 14.41 3.23 -0.44
N ASN A 97 15.28 3.78 -1.29
CA ASN A 97 16.61 3.22 -1.55
C ASN A 97 17.43 3.14 -0.27
N TYR A 98 17.42 4.21 0.52
CA TYR A 98 18.13 4.24 1.79
C TYR A 98 17.64 3.17 2.77
N LEU A 99 16.31 3.02 2.91
CA LEU A 99 15.71 2.02 3.80
C LEU A 99 16.02 0.58 3.33
N LEU A 100 16.10 0.35 2.02
CA LEU A 100 16.51 -0.95 1.46
C LEU A 100 18.00 -1.22 1.67
N GLU A 101 18.87 -0.24 1.50
CA GLU A 101 20.31 -0.40 1.72
C GLU A 101 20.65 -0.65 3.20
N THR A 102 19.90 -0.02 4.11
CA THR A 102 20.06 -0.19 5.56
C THR A 102 19.34 -1.41 6.13
N SER A 103 18.56 -2.15 5.32
CA SER A 103 17.77 -3.28 5.81
C SER A 103 18.64 -4.38 6.41
N GLY A 104 19.88 -4.54 5.94
CA GLY A 104 20.86 -5.47 6.50
C GLY A 104 21.45 -5.06 7.86
N VAL A 105 21.24 -3.82 8.28
CA VAL A 105 21.69 -3.27 9.57
C VAL A 105 20.54 -3.18 10.56
N THR A 106 19.38 -2.71 10.11
CA THR A 106 18.20 -2.48 10.95
C THR A 106 17.35 -3.76 11.15
N ASN A 107 17.64 -4.84 10.43
CA ASN A 107 16.93 -6.12 10.47
C ASN A 107 15.40 -5.95 10.29
N PHE A 108 14.98 -5.27 9.22
CA PHE A 108 13.56 -5.20 8.87
C PHE A 108 13.00 -6.59 8.56
N PRO A 109 11.73 -6.88 8.90
CA PRO A 109 11.10 -8.13 8.48
C PRO A 109 11.09 -8.27 6.96
N ASP A 110 11.28 -9.49 6.43
CA ASP A 110 11.31 -9.77 4.98
C ASP A 110 10.11 -9.19 4.22
N GLY A 111 8.94 -9.18 4.86
CA GLY A 111 7.75 -8.61 4.27
C GLY A 111 7.79 -7.09 4.11
N VAL A 112 8.44 -6.38 5.01
CA VAL A 112 8.68 -4.93 4.89
C VAL A 112 9.67 -4.68 3.76
N ILE A 113 10.74 -5.46 3.67
CA ILE A 113 11.74 -5.37 2.58
C ILE A 113 11.08 -5.64 1.22
N SER A 114 10.24 -6.67 1.14
CA SER A 114 9.47 -6.98 -0.06
C SER A 114 8.55 -5.83 -0.46
N ASP A 115 7.80 -5.25 0.48
CA ASP A 115 6.90 -4.13 0.19
C ASP A 115 7.69 -2.87 -0.22
N LEU A 116 8.82 -2.57 0.44
CA LEU A 116 9.72 -1.49 0.04
C LEU A 116 10.30 -1.71 -1.37
N GLY A 117 10.67 -2.93 -1.73
CA GLY A 117 11.18 -3.27 -3.06
C GLY A 117 10.14 -3.07 -4.16
N LYS A 118 8.88 -3.47 -3.91
CA LYS A 118 7.77 -3.16 -4.82
C LYS A 118 7.56 -1.65 -4.95
N LEU A 119 7.66 -0.91 -3.84
CA LEU A 119 7.44 0.54 -3.82
C LEU A 119 8.54 1.24 -4.60
N GLN A 120 9.79 0.78 -4.45
CA GLN A 120 10.93 1.25 -5.23
C GLN A 120 10.70 1.05 -6.72
N HIS A 121 10.24 -0.13 -7.14
CA HIS A 121 9.95 -0.40 -8.55
C HIS A 121 8.86 0.54 -9.07
N ALA A 122 7.79 0.69 -8.31
CA ALA A 122 6.69 1.57 -8.65
C ALA A 122 7.12 3.04 -8.81
N LEU A 123 7.92 3.53 -7.87
CA LEU A 123 8.42 4.90 -7.91
C LEU A 123 9.44 5.12 -9.04
N LYS A 124 10.24 4.11 -9.42
CA LYS A 124 11.14 4.18 -10.58
C LYS A 124 10.35 4.36 -11.88
N ASP A 125 9.26 3.62 -12.02
CA ASP A 125 8.37 3.75 -13.17
C ASP A 125 7.71 5.13 -13.20
N ALA A 126 7.22 5.61 -12.06
CA ALA A 126 6.66 6.95 -11.92
C ALA A 126 7.67 8.04 -12.30
N HIS A 127 8.89 7.93 -11.79
CA HIS A 127 9.99 8.84 -12.11
C HIS A 127 10.30 8.86 -13.62
N SER A 128 10.41 7.68 -14.25
CA SER A 128 10.70 7.59 -15.69
C SER A 128 9.63 8.23 -16.59
N LYS A 129 8.39 8.36 -16.07
CA LYS A 129 7.22 8.89 -16.78
C LYS A 129 6.84 10.29 -16.32
N ASP A 130 7.64 10.90 -15.44
CA ASP A 130 7.36 12.19 -14.79
C ASP A 130 5.94 12.23 -14.17
N VAL A 131 5.62 11.20 -13.39
CA VAL A 131 4.34 11.07 -12.69
C VAL A 131 4.53 11.31 -11.20
N ARG A 132 3.72 12.21 -10.64
CA ARG A 132 3.67 12.46 -9.20
C ARG A 132 2.87 11.40 -8.48
N PHE A 133 3.10 11.28 -7.19
CA PHE A 133 2.47 10.26 -6.37
C PHE A 133 2.21 10.77 -4.95
N CYS A 134 1.42 10.02 -4.18
CA CYS A 134 1.31 10.13 -2.74
C CYS A 134 1.04 8.75 -2.11
N LEU A 135 1.19 8.65 -0.80
CA LEU A 135 0.82 7.48 -0.03
C LEU A 135 -0.54 7.71 0.62
N LEU A 136 -1.47 6.79 0.43
CA LEU A 136 -2.82 6.86 0.99
C LEU A 136 -3.00 5.77 2.03
N LEU A 137 -3.59 6.16 3.16
CA LEU A 137 -4.04 5.23 4.18
C LEU A 137 -5.45 4.76 3.80
N ARG A 138 -5.60 3.48 3.45
CA ARG A 138 -6.87 2.93 2.97
C ARG A 138 -7.36 1.81 3.85
N GLU A 139 -8.67 1.82 4.10
CA GLU A 139 -9.39 0.71 4.72
C GLU A 139 -10.06 -0.16 3.66
N GLY A 140 -10.04 -1.48 3.84
CA GLY A 140 -10.75 -2.43 2.99
C GLY A 140 -9.95 -2.95 1.80
N SER A 141 -10.65 -3.65 0.90
CA SER A 141 -10.04 -4.54 -0.12
C SER A 141 -10.01 -4.00 -1.54
N SER A 142 -10.66 -2.87 -1.84
CA SER A 142 -10.73 -2.34 -3.21
C SER A 142 -11.22 -0.90 -3.25
N ALA A 143 -10.71 -0.13 -4.22
CA ALA A 143 -11.37 1.09 -4.68
C ALA A 143 -12.68 0.70 -5.37
N SER A 144 -13.78 1.39 -5.07
CA SER A 144 -15.03 1.15 -5.81
C SER A 144 -14.88 1.63 -7.26
N GLY A 145 -15.60 1.02 -8.21
CA GLY A 145 -15.55 1.47 -9.62
C GLY A 145 -15.89 2.97 -9.78
N ALA A 146 -16.85 3.46 -9.00
CA ALA A 146 -17.20 4.89 -8.98
C ALA A 146 -16.06 5.77 -8.43
N GLU A 147 -15.32 5.29 -7.43
CA GLU A 147 -14.13 5.96 -6.92
C GLU A 147 -13.02 6.00 -7.97
N MET A 148 -12.79 4.89 -8.68
CA MET A 148 -11.82 4.80 -9.77
C MET A 148 -12.21 5.65 -10.98
N ASP A 149 -13.50 5.84 -11.26
CA ASP A 149 -13.98 6.69 -12.36
C ASP A 149 -13.86 8.18 -12.02
N GLN A 150 -13.98 8.52 -10.73
CA GLN A 150 -13.81 9.89 -10.24
C GLN A 150 -12.33 10.26 -10.06
N ARG A 151 -11.47 9.27 -9.78
CA ARG A 151 -10.03 9.41 -9.62
C ARG A 151 -9.32 9.21 -10.97
N GLN A 152 -8.67 10.26 -11.49
CA GLN A 152 -7.87 10.13 -12.72
C GLN A 152 -6.52 9.40 -12.54
N GLY A 153 -6.17 9.07 -11.29
CA GLY A 153 -4.94 8.37 -10.92
C GLY A 153 -5.09 6.85 -10.81
N SER A 154 -4.05 6.17 -10.32
CA SER A 154 -4.08 4.72 -10.07
C SER A 154 -3.25 4.29 -8.87
N PHE A 155 -3.62 3.16 -8.24
CA PHE A 155 -2.86 2.50 -7.19
C PHE A 155 -1.77 1.57 -7.77
N PHE A 156 -1.08 2.10 -8.80
CA PHE A 156 -0.41 1.39 -9.89
C PHE A 156 -1.37 0.92 -10.99
#